data_AF-A0A970B0P0-F1
#
_entry.id   AF-A0A970B0P0-F1
#
_cell.length_a   1.000
_cell.length_b   1.000
_cell.length_c   1.000
_cell.angle_alpha   90.00
_cell.angle_beta   90.00
_cell.angle_gamma   90.00
#
_symmetry.space_group_name_H-M   'P 1'
#
loop_
_entity.id
_entity.type
_entity.pdbx_description
1 polymer ?
#
loop_
_entity_poly.entity_id
_entity_poly.type
_entity_poly.pdbx_seq_one_letter_code
_entity_poly.pdbx_strand_id
1 'polypeptide(L)'
;MWHLTPKFGDLCIRAAGEAWGLPLIAQKCKALITIAIDVVNQDHVGSGNPFGAHVTMAIKQGATRDEIEEVLLFTCIYAGFNKAAGCFGTLNDVLGPSTEKLENGIVYNPNALVDTGLKESLAQLDPQFRRSVLSA
;
A
#
# COMPACT_ATOMS: atom_id res chain seq x y z
N MET A 1 -14.89 -2.36 -12.78
CA MET A 1 -14.73 -3.76 -12.31
C MET A 1 -16.06 -4.54 -12.20
N TRP A 2 -17.18 -3.90 -11.80
CA TRP A 2 -18.49 -4.55 -11.61
C TRP A 2 -19.23 -5.01 -12.88
N HIS A 3 -18.68 -4.74 -14.06
CA HIS A 3 -19.32 -5.03 -15.35
C HIS A 3 -18.80 -6.31 -16.00
N LEU A 4 -17.93 -7.08 -15.31
CA LEU A 4 -17.40 -8.34 -15.84
C LEU A 4 -18.51 -9.38 -15.99
N THR A 5 -19.20 -9.73 -14.89
CA THR A 5 -20.46 -10.48 -14.90
C THR A 5 -21.29 -10.17 -13.64
N PRO A 6 -22.63 -10.19 -13.69
CA PRO A 6 -23.47 -9.98 -12.50
C PRO A 6 -23.21 -10.99 -11.37
N LYS A 7 -22.92 -12.26 -11.73
CA LYS A 7 -22.62 -13.32 -10.75
C LYS A 7 -21.32 -13.04 -9.97
N PHE A 8 -20.29 -12.56 -10.68
CA PHE A 8 -19.04 -12.18 -10.04
C PHE A 8 -19.21 -10.97 -9.13
N GLY A 9 -19.94 -9.95 -9.58
CA GLY A 9 -20.25 -8.77 -8.77
C GLY A 9 -20.98 -9.12 -7.47
N ASP A 10 -22.01 -9.96 -7.55
CA ASP A 10 -22.74 -10.45 -6.37
C ASP A 10 -21.82 -11.21 -5.39
N LEU A 11 -21.00 -12.12 -5.91
CA LEU A 11 -20.04 -12.88 -5.09
C LEU A 11 -19.07 -11.94 -4.37
N CYS A 12 -18.48 -10.97 -5.09
CA CYS A 12 -17.58 -9.99 -4.53
C CYS A 12 -18.25 -9.17 -3.43
N ILE A 13 -19.47 -8.67 -3.63
CA ILE A 13 -20.19 -7.87 -2.63
C ILE A 13 -20.38 -8.66 -1.33
N ARG A 14 -20.86 -9.90 -1.44
CA ARG A 14 -21.10 -10.74 -0.25
C ARG A 14 -19.80 -11.14 0.44
N ALA A 15 -18.85 -11.70 -0.32
CA ALA A 15 -17.61 -12.23 0.25
C ALA A 15 -16.68 -11.12 0.78
N ALA A 16 -16.49 -10.03 0.02
CA ALA A 16 -15.72 -8.90 0.49
C ALA A 16 -16.45 -8.17 1.63
N GLY A 17 -17.78 -8.10 1.60
CA GLY A 17 -18.59 -7.50 2.66
C GLY A 17 -18.29 -8.07 4.05
N GLU A 18 -18.11 -9.38 4.16
CA GLU A 18 -17.73 -10.03 5.43
C GLU A 18 -16.38 -9.52 5.97
N ALA A 19 -15.35 -9.45 5.11
CA ALA A 19 -14.02 -8.98 5.51
C ALA A 19 -13.97 -7.47 5.78
N TRP A 20 -14.59 -6.68 4.90
CA TRP A 20 -14.65 -5.23 5.02
C TRP A 20 -15.56 -4.77 6.17
N GLY A 21 -16.56 -5.57 6.54
CA GLY A 21 -17.48 -5.30 7.65
C GLY A 21 -16.89 -5.45 9.05
N LEU A 22 -15.74 -6.11 9.22
CA LEU A 22 -15.11 -6.27 10.54
C LEU A 22 -14.68 -4.91 11.13
N PRO A 23 -14.94 -4.62 12.43
CA PRO A 23 -14.91 -3.25 12.94
C PRO A 23 -13.52 -2.76 13.39
N LEU A 24 -12.56 -3.66 13.61
CA LEU A 24 -11.32 -3.31 14.31
C LEU A 24 -10.33 -2.48 13.48
N ILE A 25 -10.32 -2.69 12.16
CA ILE A 25 -9.43 -1.96 11.24
C ILE A 25 -10.27 -0.95 10.48
N ALA A 26 -9.90 0.33 10.54
CA ALA A 26 -10.59 1.38 9.82
C ALA A 26 -10.60 1.11 8.31
N GLN A 27 -11.68 1.51 7.63
CA GLN A 27 -11.86 1.29 6.18
C GLN A 27 -10.71 1.86 5.35
N LYS A 28 -10.23 3.07 5.71
CA LYS A 28 -9.04 3.69 5.12
C LYS A 28 -7.81 2.78 5.20
N CYS A 29 -7.55 2.21 6.37
CA CYS A 29 -6.42 1.31 6.59
C CYS A 29 -6.56 0.02 5.77
N LYS A 30 -7.76 -0.59 5.73
CA LYS A 30 -8.02 -1.74 4.87
C LYS A 30 -7.74 -1.43 3.39
N ALA A 31 -8.15 -0.26 2.91
CA ALA A 31 -7.91 0.16 1.53
C ALA A 31 -6.42 0.35 1.21
N LEU A 32 -5.66 0.95 2.14
CA LEU A 32 -4.20 1.08 1.99
C LEU A 32 -3.52 -0.29 1.98
N ILE A 33 -3.97 -1.24 2.81
CA ILE A 33 -3.48 -2.63 2.81
C ILE A 33 -3.79 -3.32 1.48
N THR A 34 -4.99 -3.15 0.92
CA THR A 34 -5.32 -3.75 -0.38
C THR A 34 -4.45 -3.21 -1.51
N ILE A 35 -4.09 -1.93 -1.50
CA ILE A 35 -3.14 -1.35 -2.46
C ILE A 35 -1.78 -2.04 -2.34
N ALA A 36 -1.27 -2.24 -1.11
CA ALA A 36 -0.01 -2.96 -0.91
C ALA A 36 -0.07 -4.41 -1.41
N ILE A 37 -1.20 -5.09 -1.22
CA ILE A 37 -1.43 -6.45 -1.74
C ILE A 37 -1.40 -6.46 -3.28
N ASP A 38 -2.05 -5.49 -3.93
CA ASP A 38 -2.05 -5.39 -5.40
C ASP A 38 -0.63 -5.21 -5.94
N VAL A 39 0.21 -4.40 -5.27
CA VAL A 39 1.63 -4.22 -5.64
C VAL A 39 2.37 -5.57 -5.58
N VAL A 40 2.22 -6.31 -4.48
CA VAL A 40 2.88 -7.60 -4.28
C VAL A 40 2.48 -8.61 -5.36
N ASN A 41 1.21 -8.63 -5.73
CA ASN A 41 0.64 -9.52 -6.74
C ASN A 41 0.85 -9.05 -8.18
N GLN A 42 1.38 -7.83 -8.40
CA GLN A 42 1.52 -7.19 -9.71
C GLN A 42 0.19 -6.92 -10.42
N ASP A 43 -0.86 -6.68 -9.64
CA ASP A 43 -2.23 -6.47 -10.09
C ASP A 43 -2.51 -5.01 -10.50
N HIS A 44 -1.57 -4.38 -11.20
CA HIS A 44 -1.67 -2.99 -11.70
C HIS A 44 -1.68 -2.89 -13.23
N VAL A 45 -1.52 -4.02 -13.92
CA VAL A 45 -1.46 -4.11 -15.39
C VAL A 45 -2.68 -4.83 -15.96
N GLY A 46 -3.09 -4.44 -17.17
CA GLY A 46 -4.16 -5.12 -17.91
C GLY A 46 -5.57 -4.67 -17.55
N SER A 47 -6.53 -5.06 -18.40
CA SER A 47 -7.95 -4.73 -18.24
C SER A 47 -8.54 -5.41 -17.00
N GLY A 48 -9.20 -4.63 -16.15
CA GLY A 48 -9.90 -5.15 -14.98
C GLY A 48 -9.00 -5.46 -13.79
N ASN A 49 -7.79 -4.87 -13.74
CA ASN A 49 -6.93 -4.95 -12.57
C ASN A 49 -7.52 -4.17 -11.37
N PRO A 50 -7.34 -4.66 -10.13
CA PRO A 50 -7.93 -4.08 -8.92
C PRO A 50 -7.25 -2.80 -8.42
N PHE A 51 -5.99 -2.54 -8.78
CA PHE A 51 -5.20 -1.44 -8.23
C PHE A 51 -5.93 -0.08 -8.28
N GLY A 52 -6.39 0.34 -9.46
CA GLY A 52 -7.09 1.62 -9.59
C GLY A 52 -8.42 1.68 -8.82
N ALA A 53 -9.10 0.54 -8.64
CA ALA A 53 -10.31 0.45 -7.84
C ALA A 53 -9.99 0.62 -6.34
N HIS A 54 -8.93 -0.03 -5.83
CA HIS A 54 -8.51 0.10 -4.45
C HIS A 54 -7.95 1.50 -4.12
N VAL A 55 -7.23 2.14 -5.06
CA VAL A 55 -6.87 3.57 -4.96
C VAL A 55 -8.12 4.43 -4.82
N THR A 56 -9.11 4.25 -5.69
CA THR A 56 -10.37 5.02 -5.62
C THR A 56 -11.11 4.79 -4.29
N MET A 57 -11.10 3.54 -3.79
CA MET A 57 -11.68 3.20 -2.49
C MET A 57 -10.95 3.89 -1.34
N ALA A 58 -9.62 3.92 -1.35
CA ALA A 58 -8.82 4.60 -0.33
C ALA A 58 -9.13 6.10 -0.28
N ILE A 59 -9.17 6.78 -1.43
CA ILE A 59 -9.53 8.20 -1.52
C ILE A 59 -10.94 8.45 -0.96
N LYS A 60 -11.91 7.60 -1.30
CA LYS A 60 -13.28 7.70 -0.74
C LYS A 60 -13.35 7.53 0.77
N GLN A 61 -12.39 6.81 1.36
CA GLN A 61 -12.26 6.65 2.81
C GLN A 61 -11.37 7.73 3.45
N GLY A 62 -11.00 8.78 2.72
CA GLY A 62 -10.21 9.91 3.23
C GLY A 62 -8.71 9.65 3.26
N ALA A 63 -8.19 8.70 2.47
CA ALA A 63 -6.76 8.65 2.18
C ALA A 63 -6.36 9.83 1.28
N THR A 64 -5.17 10.35 1.53
CA THR A 64 -4.53 11.36 0.70
C THR A 64 -3.64 10.70 -0.35
N ARG A 65 -3.25 11.46 -1.37
CA ARG A 65 -2.27 11.00 -2.36
C ARG A 65 -0.93 10.66 -1.70
N ASP A 66 -0.49 11.49 -0.77
CA ASP A 66 0.78 11.35 -0.03
C ASP A 66 0.80 10.05 0.78
N GLU A 67 -0.29 9.70 1.47
CA GLU A 67 -0.39 8.42 2.19
C GLU A 67 -0.31 7.20 1.25
N ILE A 68 -0.88 7.30 0.04
CA ILE A 68 -0.79 6.22 -0.95
C ILE A 68 0.63 6.12 -1.51
N GLU A 69 1.29 7.25 -1.80
CA GLU A 69 2.69 7.26 -2.23
C GLU A 69 3.63 6.74 -1.14
N GLU A 70 3.38 7.04 0.13
CA GLU A 70 4.12 6.47 1.26
C GLU A 70 3.98 4.94 1.29
N VAL A 71 2.77 4.40 1.08
CA VAL A 71 2.56 2.95 0.96
C VAL A 71 3.34 2.37 -0.23
N LEU A 72 3.32 3.02 -1.39
CA LEU A 72 4.08 2.55 -2.55
C LEU A 72 5.59 2.56 -2.29
N LEU A 73 6.12 3.63 -1.69
CA LEU A 73 7.51 3.73 -1.27
C LEU A 73 7.88 2.64 -0.26
N PHE A 74 7.02 2.37 0.71
CA PHE A 74 7.19 1.28 1.67
C PHE A 74 7.27 -0.08 0.96
N THR A 75 6.39 -0.32 -0.02
CA THR A 75 6.43 -1.56 -0.81
C THR A 75 7.66 -1.70 -1.69
N CYS A 76 8.35 -0.62 -2.09
CA CYS A 76 9.65 -0.74 -2.77
C CYS A 76 10.67 -1.53 -1.93
N ILE A 77 10.65 -1.34 -0.61
CA ILE A 77 11.57 -2.00 0.33
C ILE A 77 11.14 -3.45 0.60
N TYR A 78 9.84 -3.68 0.81
CA TYR A 78 9.34 -4.98 1.28
C TYR A 78 8.84 -5.92 0.17
N ALA A 79 8.42 -5.38 -0.98
CA ALA A 79 7.96 -6.16 -2.13
C ALA A 79 8.92 -6.07 -3.34
N GLY A 80 9.82 -5.08 -3.33
CA GLY A 80 10.83 -4.84 -4.36
C GLY A 80 10.47 -3.67 -5.29
N PHE A 81 11.47 -2.85 -5.60
CA PHE A 81 11.32 -1.66 -6.47
C PHE A 81 10.63 -1.94 -7.79
N ASN A 82 11.00 -3.03 -8.46
CA ASN A 82 10.44 -3.41 -9.76
C ASN A 82 8.93 -3.67 -9.69
N LYS A 83 8.42 -4.09 -8.53
CA LYS A 83 7.00 -4.34 -8.34
C LYS A 83 6.20 -3.05 -8.15
N ALA A 84 6.75 -2.10 -7.39
CA ALA A 84 6.09 -0.84 -7.05
C ALA A 84 6.20 0.22 -8.15
N ALA A 85 7.28 0.22 -8.95
CA ALA A 85 7.56 1.27 -9.93
C ALA A 85 6.39 1.51 -10.91
N GLY A 86 5.82 0.44 -11.48
CA GLY A 86 4.68 0.55 -12.40
C GLY A 86 3.41 1.11 -11.74
N CYS A 87 3.24 0.89 -10.42
CA CYS A 87 2.09 1.35 -9.67
C CYS A 87 2.06 2.88 -9.49
N PHE A 88 3.22 3.55 -9.48
CA PHE A 88 3.26 5.02 -9.51
C PHE A 88 2.72 5.59 -10.83
N GLY A 89 3.00 4.91 -11.95
CA GLY A 89 2.41 5.24 -13.25
C GLY A 89 0.90 5.11 -13.22
N THR A 90 0.39 3.95 -12.79
CA THR A 90 -1.05 3.72 -12.67
C THR A 90 -1.71 4.68 -11.68
N LEU A 91 -1.03 5.05 -10.59
CA LEU A 91 -1.54 6.06 -9.65
C LEU A 91 -1.74 7.42 -10.33
N ASN A 92 -0.79 7.82 -11.19
CA ASN A 92 -0.91 9.06 -11.96
C ASN A 92 -2.03 8.98 -13.00
N ASP A 93 -2.27 7.82 -13.61
CA ASP A 93 -3.40 7.65 -14.53
C ASP A 93 -4.76 7.80 -13.81
N VAL A 94 -4.81 7.40 -12.53
CA VAL A 94 -6.04 7.46 -11.72
C VAL A 94 -6.28 8.84 -11.10
N LEU A 95 -5.24 9.46 -10.53
CA LEU A 95 -5.35 10.70 -9.74
C LEU A 95 -4.80 11.95 -10.46
N GLY A 96 -4.20 11.78 -11.64
CA GLY A 96 -3.36 12.80 -12.26
C GLY A 96 -1.92 12.76 -11.73
N PRO A 97 -0.99 13.43 -12.43
CA PRO A 97 0.42 13.46 -12.04
C PRO A 97 0.61 14.12 -10.68
N SER A 98 1.60 13.64 -9.91
CA SER A 98 2.04 14.36 -8.71
C SER A 98 2.38 15.81 -9.05
N THR A 99 1.85 16.72 -8.25
CA THR A 99 2.20 18.15 -8.34
C THR A 99 3.33 18.53 -7.39
N GLU A 100 3.69 17.64 -6.47
CA GLU A 100 4.73 17.89 -5.49
C GLU A 100 6.10 17.85 -6.16
N LYS A 101 6.88 18.90 -5.95
CA LYS A 101 8.30 18.93 -6.29
C LYS A 101 9.08 18.73 -5.01
N LEU A 102 9.92 17.70 -4.98
CA LEU A 102 10.89 17.51 -3.90
C LEU A 102 11.98 18.59 -4.00
N GLU A 103 11.69 19.80 -3.55
CA GLU A 103 12.66 20.91 -3.56
C GLU A 103 13.84 20.64 -2.59
N ASN A 104 13.57 19.94 -1.48
CA ASN A 104 14.56 19.62 -0.43
C ASN A 104 14.71 18.11 -0.15
N GLY A 105 14.17 17.25 -1.04
CA GLY A 105 14.13 15.79 -0.82
C GLY A 105 13.05 15.34 0.18
N ILE A 106 13.00 14.03 0.44
CA ILE A 106 12.10 13.44 1.44
C ILE A 106 12.65 13.75 2.83
N VAL A 107 11.81 14.25 3.74
CA VAL A 107 12.17 14.47 5.15
C VAL A 107 12.38 13.11 5.82
N TYR A 108 13.65 12.70 5.90
CA TYR A 108 14.06 11.49 6.61
C TYR A 108 14.16 11.78 8.11
N ASN A 109 13.43 11.02 8.93
CA ASN A 109 13.65 11.00 10.38
C ASN A 109 14.71 9.93 10.72
N PRO A 110 15.95 10.31 11.10
CA PRO A 110 17.00 9.36 11.47
C PRO A 110 16.67 8.54 12.73
N ASN A 111 15.72 9.01 13.54
CA ASN A 111 15.30 8.35 14.76
C ASN A 111 14.01 7.53 14.60
N ALA A 112 13.46 7.39 13.39
CA ALA A 112 12.16 6.75 13.16
C ALA A 112 12.00 5.39 13.86
N LEU A 113 13.03 4.53 13.83
CA LEU A 113 12.99 3.21 14.48
C LEU A 113 13.00 3.29 16.02
N VAL A 114 13.62 4.32 16.59
CA VAL A 114 13.61 4.58 18.04
C VAL A 114 12.25 5.12 18.44
N ASP A 115 11.74 6.10 17.69
CA ASP A 115 10.49 6.79 18.02
C ASP A 115 9.28 5.84 17.98
N THR A 116 9.32 4.81 17.13
CA THR A 116 8.28 3.78 17.05
C THR A 116 8.49 2.61 18.03
N GLY A 117 9.58 2.60 18.80
CA GLY A 117 9.97 1.47 19.66
C GLY A 117 10.40 0.20 18.90
N LEU A 118 10.55 0.29 17.58
CA LEU A 118 10.90 -0.85 16.73
C LEU A 118 12.34 -1.28 16.96
N LYS A 119 13.23 -0.34 17.28
CA LYS A 119 14.64 -0.64 17.54
C LYS A 119 14.80 -1.60 18.72
N GLU A 120 14.04 -1.40 19.79
CA GLU A 120 14.03 -2.25 20.99
C GLU A 120 13.45 -3.63 20.67
N SER A 121 12.34 -3.70 19.93
CA SER A 121 11.75 -4.97 19.48
C SER A 121 12.70 -5.76 18.59
N LEU A 122 13.37 -5.11 17.63
CA LEU A 122 14.37 -5.74 16.75
C LEU A 122 15.61 -6.19 17.55
N ALA A 123 15.98 -5.47 18.60
CA ALA A 123 17.05 -5.87 19.50
C ALA A 123 16.71 -7.19 20.23
N GLN A 124 15.45 -7.49 20.52
CA GLN A 124 15.08 -8.74 21.18
C GLN A 124 15.06 -9.95 20.24
N LEU A 125 15.21 -9.75 18.93
CA LEU A 125 15.26 -10.82 17.96
C LEU A 125 16.57 -11.61 18.05
N ASP A 126 16.51 -12.84 17.55
CA ASP A 126 17.64 -13.77 17.51
C ASP A 126 18.93 -13.08 17.00
N PRO A 127 20.10 -13.29 17.64
CA PRO A 127 21.35 -12.63 17.27
C PRO A 127 21.81 -12.85 15.82
N GLN A 128 21.36 -13.92 15.16
CA GLN A 128 21.62 -14.18 13.74
C GLN A 128 20.73 -13.29 12.86
N PHE A 129 19.45 -13.15 13.20
CA PHE A 129 18.52 -12.25 12.51
C PHE A 129 18.86 -10.77 12.70
N ARG A 130 19.30 -10.38 13.91
CA ARG A 130 19.76 -9.02 14.19
C ARG A 130 20.94 -8.62 13.30
N ARG A 131 21.87 -9.55 13.02
CA ARG A 131 23.03 -9.29 12.14
C ARG A 131 22.61 -9.08 10.69
N SER A 132 21.59 -9.77 10.18
CA SER A 132 21.15 -9.59 8.80
C SER A 132 20.34 -8.31 8.57
N VAL A 133 19.62 -7.82 9.59
CA VAL A 133 18.76 -6.63 9.47
C VAL A 133 19.52 -5.31 9.67
N LEU A 134 20.54 -5.29 10.53
CA LEU A 134 21.30 -4.05 10.86
C LEU A 134 22.57 -3.84 10.02
N SER A 135 22.88 -4.74 9.08
CA SER A 135 24.07 -4.65 8.21
C SER A 135 23.76 -4.37 6.74
N ALA A 136 22.47 -4.24 6.40
CA ALA A 136 21.98 -3.79 5.10
C ALA A 136 21.62 -2.29 5.18
#